data_AF-A0A0M5J0E5-F1
#
_entry.id   AF-A0A0M5J0E5-F1
#
_cell.length_a   1.000
_cell.length_b   1.000
_cell.length_c   1.000
_cell.angle_alpha   90.00
_cell.angle_beta   90.00
_cell.angle_gamma   90.00
#
_symmetry.space_group_name_H-M   'P 1'
#
loop_
_entity.id
_entity.type
_entity.pdbx_description
1 polymer ?
#
loop_
_entity_poly.entity_id
_entity_poly.type
_entity_poly.pdbx_seq_one_letter_code
_entity_poly.pdbx_strand_id
1 'polypeptide(L)'
;MTRAFRFTDPAPPSAATGVTADVYGQMARDFGIERAATFVVLSDSPPLMTGAWALLRESLLAGRVSRTDKEVVAAGVSLANRCPFCVDAHTVLLHATGDHALAETIARGEEPADAGHRRLLAWGKDIRGPRPFPAEQTPEHLGTALAFHFINRIVSALLNENMLPGGAQKYRLVRSAAGRSLARTVRREVPPGESLELLRTSGTEPAWAAGTAVGTAYAALREAALMGAGLLSEDDRALVRKTVADHDGVAHPPLSAEWLPDREESPGARLALLAALAPYRITEEDVRAWRTPRHTDHCLVHLTAYGAITAVERIEEQL
;
A
#
# COMPACT_ATOMS: atom_id res chain seq x y z
N MET A 1 21.46 -3.05 -14.91
CA MET A 1 20.44 -3.70 -14.07
C MET A 1 19.52 -2.59 -13.57
N THR A 2 18.24 -2.60 -13.93
CA THR A 2 17.26 -1.65 -13.37
C THR A 2 17.08 -1.95 -11.89
N ARG A 3 17.43 -1.00 -11.02
CA ARG A 3 17.22 -1.13 -9.56
C ARG A 3 15.72 -1.20 -9.29
N ALA A 4 15.25 -2.00 -8.33
CA ALA A 4 13.80 -2.10 -8.05
C ALA A 4 13.24 -0.84 -7.36
N PHE A 5 14.11 -0.12 -6.63
CA PHE A 5 13.77 1.04 -5.83
C PHE A 5 14.13 2.34 -6.56
N ARG A 6 13.27 3.35 -6.39
CA ARG A 6 13.48 4.74 -6.81
C ARG A 6 13.93 5.53 -5.58
N PHE A 7 14.93 6.37 -5.76
CA PHE A 7 15.40 7.37 -4.79
C PHE A 7 15.98 6.85 -3.46
N THR A 8 15.79 5.57 -3.15
CA THR A 8 16.27 4.88 -1.95
C THR A 8 17.20 3.72 -2.31
N ASP A 9 18.04 3.31 -1.38
CA ASP A 9 18.93 2.14 -1.49
C ASP A 9 18.82 1.26 -0.23
N PRO A 10 17.65 0.60 0.00
CA PRO A 10 17.44 -0.20 1.20
C PRO A 10 18.48 -1.31 1.35
N ALA A 11 18.89 -1.58 2.58
CA ALA A 11 19.81 -2.69 2.87
C ALA A 11 19.25 -4.03 2.35
N PRO A 12 20.10 -4.95 1.85
CA PRO A 12 19.63 -6.23 1.34
C PRO A 12 18.93 -7.02 2.46
N PRO A 13 17.80 -7.71 2.19
CA PRO A 13 17.05 -8.44 3.22
C PRO A 13 17.87 -9.46 4.01
N SER A 14 18.91 -10.05 3.41
CA SER A 14 19.82 -10.98 4.09
C SER A 14 20.69 -10.34 5.19
N ALA A 15 20.79 -9.02 5.23
CA ALA A 15 21.49 -8.28 6.27
C ALA A 15 20.56 -7.81 7.40
N ALA A 16 19.25 -8.08 7.30
CA ALA A 16 18.29 -7.64 8.29
C ALA A 16 18.51 -8.35 9.64
N THR A 17 18.28 -7.62 10.72
CA THR A 17 18.33 -8.13 12.09
C THR A 17 17.14 -7.61 12.89
N GLY A 18 16.88 -8.20 14.06
CA GLY A 18 15.77 -7.82 14.94
C GLY A 18 14.42 -7.89 14.23
N VAL A 19 13.54 -6.93 14.52
CA VAL A 19 12.16 -6.94 14.04
C VAL A 19 12.02 -6.95 12.51
N THR A 20 12.95 -6.32 11.80
CA THR A 20 12.94 -6.31 10.33
C THR A 20 13.15 -7.73 9.78
N ALA A 21 14.05 -8.51 10.40
CA ALA A 21 14.24 -9.91 10.05
C ALA A 21 13.01 -10.76 10.42
N ASP A 22 12.38 -10.48 11.57
CA ASP A 22 11.16 -11.18 12.00
C ASP A 22 9.99 -10.94 11.03
N VAL A 23 9.83 -9.71 10.54
CA VAL A 23 8.84 -9.37 9.50
C VAL A 23 9.14 -10.13 8.21
N TYR A 24 10.39 -10.16 7.72
CA TYR A 24 10.73 -10.96 6.53
C TYR A 24 10.46 -12.45 6.73
N GLY A 25 10.75 -12.98 7.93
CA GLY A 25 10.41 -14.35 8.30
C GLY A 25 8.91 -14.61 8.25
N GLN A 26 8.08 -13.72 8.80
CA GLN A 26 6.63 -13.85 8.76
C GLN A 26 6.08 -13.68 7.33
N MET A 27 6.63 -12.77 6.54
CA MET A 27 6.31 -12.63 5.12
C MET A 27 6.60 -13.91 4.32
N ALA A 28 7.76 -14.53 4.55
CA ALA A 28 8.12 -15.79 3.88
C ALA A 28 7.11 -16.91 4.21
N ARG A 29 6.70 -17.02 5.47
CA ARG A 29 5.73 -18.03 5.93
C ARG A 29 4.30 -17.75 5.45
N ASP A 30 3.85 -16.51 5.57
CA ASP A 30 2.44 -16.17 5.44
C ASP A 30 2.08 -15.68 4.04
N PHE A 31 3.00 -15.01 3.35
CA PHE A 31 2.79 -14.47 2.00
C PHE A 31 3.49 -15.27 0.92
N GLY A 32 4.55 -16.01 1.27
CA GLY A 32 5.34 -16.82 0.32
C GLY A 32 6.32 -15.97 -0.52
N ILE A 33 6.45 -14.69 -0.20
CA ILE A 33 7.34 -13.73 -0.87
C ILE A 33 8.17 -13.02 0.20
N GLU A 34 9.31 -13.63 0.56
CA GLU A 34 10.23 -13.12 1.60
C GLU A 34 10.73 -11.69 1.31
N ARG A 35 10.89 -11.34 0.04
CA ARG A 35 11.54 -10.09 -0.41
C ARG A 35 10.61 -9.23 -1.24
N ALA A 36 9.36 -9.13 -0.83
CA ALA A 36 8.40 -8.26 -1.51
C ALA A 36 8.89 -6.81 -1.44
N ALA A 37 9.23 -6.23 -2.59
CA ALA A 37 9.80 -4.89 -2.68
C ALA A 37 8.92 -3.81 -2.01
N THR A 38 7.61 -4.05 -1.95
CA THR A 38 6.60 -3.22 -1.27
C THR A 38 6.88 -3.02 0.22
N PHE A 39 7.56 -3.96 0.87
CA PHE A 39 7.95 -3.88 2.28
C PHE A 39 9.45 -3.62 2.47
N VAL A 40 10.30 -4.11 1.55
CA VAL A 40 11.74 -3.84 1.59
C VAL A 40 12.02 -2.34 1.51
N VAL A 41 11.23 -1.60 0.72
CA VAL A 41 11.36 -0.13 0.60
C VAL A 41 11.04 0.61 1.89
N LEU A 42 10.33 -0.03 2.83
CA LEU A 42 10.02 0.53 4.14
C LEU A 42 11.04 0.14 5.21
N SER A 43 12.05 -0.69 4.88
CA SER A 43 12.89 -1.35 5.88
C SER A 43 13.84 -0.41 6.63
N ASP A 44 14.13 0.76 6.08
CA ASP A 44 14.83 1.85 6.79
C ASP A 44 13.98 2.48 7.91
N SER A 45 12.69 2.14 8.00
CA SER A 45 11.81 2.49 9.12
C SER A 45 11.07 1.25 9.63
N PRO A 46 11.61 0.57 10.66
CA PRO A 46 10.93 -0.58 11.27
C PRO A 46 9.49 -0.28 11.73
N PRO A 47 9.14 0.89 12.30
CA PRO A 47 7.74 1.23 12.59
C PRO A 47 6.83 1.24 11.36
N LEU A 48 7.26 1.81 10.24
CA LEU A 48 6.47 1.82 9.01
C LEU A 48 6.35 0.42 8.41
N MET A 49 7.45 -0.33 8.36
CA MET A 49 7.45 -1.68 7.82
C MET A 49 6.54 -2.60 8.63
N THR A 50 6.64 -2.57 9.96
CA THR A 50 5.84 -3.42 10.86
C THR A 50 4.36 -3.05 10.81
N GLY A 51 4.01 -1.76 10.83
CA GLY A 51 2.62 -1.31 10.69
C GLY A 51 2.01 -1.67 9.33
N ALA A 52 2.73 -1.43 8.24
CA ALA A 52 2.24 -1.73 6.90
C ALA A 52 2.09 -3.24 6.65
N TRP A 53 3.05 -4.03 7.12
CA TRP A 53 2.98 -5.49 7.05
C TRP A 53 1.84 -6.03 7.91
N ALA A 54 1.71 -5.58 9.16
CA ALA A 54 0.64 -6.01 10.03
C ALA A 54 -0.73 -5.69 9.43
N LEU A 55 -0.93 -4.47 8.91
CA LEU A 55 -2.21 -4.11 8.31
C LEU A 55 -2.54 -5.01 7.11
N LEU A 56 -1.58 -5.21 6.19
CA LEU A 56 -1.79 -6.12 5.06
C LEU A 56 -2.06 -7.55 5.54
N ARG A 57 -1.28 -8.06 6.50
CA ARG A 57 -1.45 -9.43 6.99
C ARG A 57 -2.81 -9.63 7.63
N GLU A 58 -3.18 -8.78 8.58
CA GLU A 58 -4.41 -8.93 9.33
C GLU A 58 -5.66 -8.68 8.49
N SER A 59 -5.59 -7.77 7.51
CA SER A 59 -6.75 -7.49 6.66
C SER A 59 -6.87 -8.44 5.47
N LEU A 60 -5.76 -8.74 4.78
CA LEU A 60 -5.75 -9.48 3.51
C LEU A 60 -5.49 -10.98 3.71
N LEU A 61 -4.52 -11.36 4.56
CA LEU A 61 -4.07 -12.76 4.74
C LEU A 61 -4.89 -13.51 5.78
N ALA A 62 -5.07 -12.91 6.95
CA ALA A 62 -5.74 -13.54 8.08
C ALA A 62 -7.25 -13.37 8.04
N GLY A 63 -7.96 -14.13 8.87
CA GLY A 63 -9.41 -13.95 9.08
C GLY A 63 -10.27 -14.96 8.32
N ARG A 64 -11.55 -14.64 8.18
CA ARG A 64 -12.58 -15.58 7.68
C ARG A 64 -13.12 -15.23 6.31
N VAL A 65 -12.94 -13.98 5.87
CA VAL A 65 -13.35 -13.59 4.53
C VAL A 65 -12.45 -14.27 3.50
N SER A 66 -13.05 -14.71 2.40
CA SER A 66 -12.37 -15.35 1.28
C SER A 66 -11.15 -14.54 0.84
N ARG A 67 -10.00 -15.22 0.72
CA ARG A 67 -8.78 -14.60 0.20
C ARG A 67 -9.02 -14.00 -1.19
N THR A 68 -9.76 -14.68 -2.05
CA THR A 68 -10.10 -14.17 -3.40
C THR A 68 -10.87 -12.87 -3.32
N ASP A 69 -11.87 -12.76 -2.43
CA ASP A 69 -12.72 -11.57 -2.34
C ASP A 69 -11.91 -10.34 -1.94
N LYS A 70 -10.98 -10.50 -0.99
CA LYS A 70 -10.09 -9.43 -0.56
C LYS A 70 -9.08 -9.04 -1.65
N GLU A 71 -8.57 -10.01 -2.41
CA GLU A 71 -7.72 -9.74 -3.58
C GLU A 71 -8.46 -8.98 -4.67
N VAL A 72 -9.76 -9.25 -4.87
CA VAL A 72 -10.62 -8.48 -5.79
C VAL A 72 -10.77 -7.03 -5.33
N VAL A 73 -10.99 -6.79 -4.04
CA VAL A 73 -11.02 -5.43 -3.46
C VAL A 73 -9.68 -4.72 -3.68
N ALA A 74 -8.57 -5.38 -3.35
CA ALA A 74 -7.22 -4.84 -3.52
C ALA A 74 -6.87 -4.51 -4.97
N ALA A 75 -7.30 -5.36 -5.91
CA ALA A 75 -7.17 -5.12 -7.34
C ALA A 75 -8.02 -3.92 -7.79
N GLY A 76 -9.24 -3.77 -7.27
CA GLY A 76 -10.11 -2.61 -7.51
C GLY A 76 -9.44 -1.30 -7.08
N VAL A 77 -8.89 -1.25 -5.87
CA VAL A 77 -8.15 -0.10 -5.34
C VAL A 77 -6.92 0.20 -6.20
N SER A 78 -6.16 -0.84 -6.59
CA SER A 78 -4.96 -0.70 -7.43
C SER A 78 -5.27 -0.16 -8.82
N LEU A 79 -6.42 -0.53 -9.40
CA LEU A 79 -6.92 0.03 -10.67
C LEU A 79 -7.31 1.51 -10.50
N ALA A 80 -8.02 1.87 -9.44
CA ALA A 80 -8.42 3.26 -9.17
C ALA A 80 -7.20 4.17 -8.94
N ASN A 81 -6.21 3.68 -8.18
CA ASN A 81 -4.96 4.38 -7.93
C ASN A 81 -4.00 4.36 -9.14
N ARG A 82 -4.34 3.65 -10.24
CA ARG A 82 -3.50 3.49 -11.43
C ARG A 82 -2.09 2.97 -11.12
N CYS A 83 -2.01 1.95 -10.25
CA CYS A 83 -0.74 1.37 -9.81
C CYS A 83 -0.43 0.06 -10.58
N PRO A 84 0.34 0.11 -11.70
CA PRO A 84 0.56 -1.07 -12.56
C PRO A 84 1.26 -2.22 -11.83
N PHE A 85 2.25 -1.91 -10.98
CA PHE A 85 2.92 -2.91 -10.15
C PHE A 85 1.93 -3.71 -9.31
N CYS A 86 1.00 -3.03 -8.63
CA CYS A 86 0.04 -3.70 -7.76
C CYS A 86 -1.04 -4.45 -8.55
N VAL A 87 -1.48 -3.92 -9.70
CA VAL A 87 -2.39 -4.66 -10.61
C VAL A 87 -1.76 -5.99 -11.06
N ASP A 88 -0.49 -5.97 -11.45
CA ASP A 88 0.26 -7.17 -11.83
C ASP A 88 0.40 -8.14 -10.64
N ALA A 89 0.72 -7.63 -9.44
CA ALA A 89 0.85 -8.43 -8.22
C ALA A 89 -0.47 -9.12 -7.84
N HIS A 90 -1.58 -8.39 -7.83
CA HIS A 90 -2.90 -8.94 -7.54
C HIS A 90 -3.36 -9.93 -8.61
N THR A 91 -2.99 -9.74 -9.87
CA THR A 91 -3.25 -10.74 -10.93
C THR A 91 -2.53 -12.06 -10.63
N VAL A 92 -1.27 -12.01 -10.18
CA VAL A 92 -0.51 -13.21 -9.76
C VAL A 92 -1.14 -13.86 -8.53
N LEU A 93 -1.57 -13.08 -7.54
CA LEU A 93 -2.18 -13.60 -6.33
C LEU A 93 -3.56 -14.23 -6.59
N LEU A 94 -4.37 -13.64 -7.48
CA LEU A 94 -5.63 -14.26 -7.95
C LEU A 94 -5.38 -15.57 -8.70
N HIS A 95 -4.30 -15.67 -9.48
CA HIS A 95 -3.90 -16.98 -10.01
C HIS A 95 -3.55 -17.98 -8.90
N ALA A 96 -2.95 -17.54 -7.79
CA ALA A 96 -2.59 -18.40 -6.67
C ALA A 96 -3.83 -18.90 -5.88
N THR A 97 -4.90 -18.09 -5.79
CA THR A 97 -6.18 -18.56 -5.23
C THR A 97 -6.84 -19.65 -6.10
N GLY A 98 -6.47 -19.73 -7.38
CA GLY A 98 -6.95 -20.72 -8.33
C GLY A 98 -7.95 -20.19 -9.34
N ASP A 99 -8.41 -18.95 -9.18
CA ASP A 99 -9.34 -18.33 -10.10
C ASP A 99 -8.60 -17.64 -11.26
N HIS A 100 -8.06 -18.47 -12.15
CA HIS A 100 -7.25 -17.98 -13.26
C HIS A 100 -8.04 -17.14 -14.28
N ALA A 101 -9.34 -17.41 -14.42
CA ALA A 101 -10.20 -16.65 -15.31
C ALA A 101 -10.44 -15.25 -14.74
N LEU A 102 -10.81 -15.16 -13.46
CA LEU A 102 -10.98 -13.89 -12.77
C LEU A 102 -9.71 -13.03 -12.80
N ALA A 103 -8.55 -13.63 -12.52
CA ALA A 103 -7.26 -12.95 -12.58
C ALA A 103 -7.05 -12.24 -13.92
N GLU A 104 -7.26 -12.96 -15.02
CA GLU A 104 -7.01 -12.44 -16.37
C GLU A 104 -8.12 -11.48 -16.83
N THR A 105 -9.36 -11.66 -16.41
CA THR A 105 -10.45 -10.70 -16.63
C THR A 105 -10.13 -9.35 -15.99
N ILE A 106 -9.74 -9.35 -14.71
CA ILE A 106 -9.36 -8.12 -13.99
C ILE A 106 -8.12 -7.47 -14.63
N ALA A 107 -7.12 -8.26 -15.00
CA ALA A 107 -5.90 -7.76 -15.65
C ALA A 107 -6.16 -7.05 -17.00
N ARG A 108 -7.23 -7.46 -17.73
CA ARG A 108 -7.66 -6.79 -18.97
C ARG A 108 -8.57 -5.57 -18.72
N GLY A 109 -8.88 -5.26 -17.46
CA GLY A 109 -9.84 -4.20 -17.11
C GLY A 109 -11.28 -4.57 -17.43
N GLU A 110 -11.56 -5.87 -17.67
CA GLU A 110 -12.88 -6.39 -17.96
C GLU A 110 -13.66 -6.67 -16.67
N GLU A 111 -14.97 -6.85 -16.81
CA GLU A 111 -15.87 -7.08 -15.69
C GLU A 111 -15.97 -8.57 -15.34
N PRO A 112 -15.86 -8.97 -14.05
CA PRO A 112 -16.03 -10.37 -13.63
C PRO A 112 -17.38 -10.98 -14.01
N ALA A 113 -17.41 -12.28 -14.32
CA ALA A 113 -18.65 -13.00 -14.60
C ALA A 113 -19.50 -13.28 -13.34
N ASP A 114 -18.85 -13.43 -12.17
CA ASP A 114 -19.53 -13.58 -10.89
C ASP A 114 -20.04 -12.22 -10.36
N ALA A 115 -21.30 -12.17 -9.94
CA ALA A 115 -21.94 -10.93 -9.48
C ALA A 115 -21.36 -10.39 -8.16
N GLY A 116 -20.87 -11.28 -7.28
CA GLY A 116 -20.20 -10.88 -6.03
C GLY A 116 -18.88 -10.21 -6.32
N HIS A 117 -18.02 -10.83 -7.12
CA HIS A 117 -16.75 -10.27 -7.55
C HIS A 117 -16.91 -8.96 -8.31
N ARG A 118 -17.96 -8.81 -9.15
CA ARG A 118 -18.27 -7.52 -9.78
C ARG A 118 -18.51 -6.41 -8.76
N ARG A 119 -19.37 -6.67 -7.78
CA ARG A 119 -19.69 -5.68 -6.74
C ARG A 119 -18.48 -5.34 -5.88
N LEU A 120 -17.67 -6.34 -5.51
CA LEU A 120 -16.44 -6.14 -4.75
C LEU A 120 -15.39 -5.35 -5.55
N LEU A 121 -15.22 -5.65 -6.84
CA LEU A 121 -14.29 -4.92 -7.70
C LEU A 121 -14.74 -3.46 -7.88
N ALA A 122 -16.04 -3.25 -8.11
CA ALA A 122 -16.62 -1.90 -8.23
C ALA A 122 -16.48 -1.11 -6.93
N TRP A 123 -16.77 -1.74 -5.79
CA TRP A 123 -16.57 -1.12 -4.47
C TRP A 123 -15.09 -0.84 -4.19
N GLY A 124 -14.17 -1.75 -4.53
CA GLY A 124 -12.73 -1.48 -4.41
C GLY A 124 -12.26 -0.29 -5.25
N LYS A 125 -12.88 -0.03 -6.42
CA LYS A 125 -12.58 1.16 -7.24
C LYS A 125 -13.10 2.45 -6.62
N ASP A 126 -14.19 2.38 -5.84
CA ASP A 126 -14.77 3.51 -5.12
C ASP A 126 -15.39 3.05 -3.79
N ILE A 127 -14.58 3.06 -2.73
CA ILE A 127 -14.97 2.50 -1.43
C ILE A 127 -15.96 3.38 -0.65
N ARG A 128 -16.26 4.59 -1.16
CA ARG A 128 -17.30 5.49 -0.64
C ARG A 128 -18.71 5.00 -1.00
N GLY A 129 -18.80 4.08 -1.96
CA GLY A 129 -20.06 3.44 -2.33
C GLY A 129 -20.61 2.50 -1.26
N PRO A 130 -21.86 2.02 -1.44
CA PRO A 130 -22.49 1.09 -0.51
C PRO A 130 -21.70 -0.23 -0.43
N ARG A 131 -21.49 -0.72 0.80
CA ARG A 131 -20.72 -1.93 1.07
C ARG A 131 -21.47 -3.17 0.56
N PRO A 132 -20.88 -3.98 -0.35
CA PRO A 132 -21.56 -5.15 -0.92
C PRO A 132 -21.40 -6.42 -0.06
N PHE A 133 -21.10 -6.26 1.24
CA PHE A 133 -20.80 -7.33 2.19
C PHE A 133 -21.39 -7.02 3.58
N PRO A 134 -21.60 -8.04 4.43
CA PRO A 134 -22.10 -7.87 5.80
C PRO A 134 -21.17 -7.01 6.68
N ALA A 135 -21.75 -6.33 7.68
CA ALA A 135 -21.03 -5.41 8.54
C ALA A 135 -19.86 -6.08 9.29
N GLU A 136 -20.00 -7.36 9.64
CA GLU A 136 -18.99 -8.17 10.34
C GLU A 136 -17.71 -8.37 9.51
N GLN A 137 -17.81 -8.23 8.19
CA GLN A 137 -16.67 -8.35 7.27
C GLN A 137 -15.97 -7.00 7.03
N THR A 138 -16.47 -5.91 7.62
CA THR A 138 -15.90 -4.56 7.44
C THR A 138 -14.42 -4.51 7.77
N PRO A 139 -13.92 -5.04 8.91
CA PRO A 139 -12.50 -4.94 9.23
C PRO A 139 -11.61 -5.54 8.12
N GLU A 140 -11.97 -6.71 7.62
CA GLU A 140 -11.16 -7.42 6.61
C GLU A 140 -11.21 -6.73 5.23
N HIS A 141 -12.40 -6.32 4.74
CA HIS A 141 -12.54 -5.67 3.44
C HIS A 141 -12.06 -4.22 3.44
N LEU A 142 -12.49 -3.42 4.42
CA LEU A 142 -12.10 -2.00 4.51
C LEU A 142 -10.63 -1.85 4.90
N GLY A 143 -10.14 -2.67 5.85
CA GLY A 143 -8.72 -2.72 6.17
C GLY A 143 -7.86 -3.03 4.94
N THR A 144 -8.32 -3.97 4.10
CA THR A 144 -7.65 -4.28 2.83
C THR A 144 -7.65 -3.09 1.89
N ALA A 145 -8.79 -2.43 1.70
CA ALA A 145 -8.85 -1.28 0.81
C ALA A 145 -7.94 -0.13 1.26
N LEU A 146 -7.96 0.22 2.56
CA LEU A 146 -7.11 1.28 3.12
C LEU A 146 -5.62 0.89 3.08
N ALA A 147 -5.29 -0.38 3.33
CA ALA A 147 -3.93 -0.90 3.16
C ALA A 147 -3.42 -0.65 1.74
N PHE A 148 -4.25 -0.90 0.72
CA PHE A 148 -3.83 -0.70 -0.68
C PHE A 148 -3.86 0.76 -1.13
N HIS A 149 -4.71 1.62 -0.58
CA HIS A 149 -4.55 3.06 -0.78
C HIS A 149 -3.21 3.57 -0.24
N PHE A 150 -2.71 3.03 0.88
CA PHE A 150 -1.37 3.33 1.38
C PHE A 150 -0.28 2.70 0.52
N ILE A 151 -0.31 1.37 0.33
CA ILE A 151 0.74 0.60 -0.36
C ILE A 151 0.87 1.05 -1.83
N ASN A 152 -0.23 1.27 -2.55
CA ASN A 152 -0.14 1.75 -3.94
C ASN A 152 0.62 3.07 -4.03
N ARG A 153 0.45 3.99 -3.06
CA ARG A 153 1.16 5.26 -3.04
C ARG A 153 2.64 5.09 -2.76
N ILE A 154 3.00 4.25 -1.78
CA ILE A 154 4.40 3.89 -1.51
C ILE A 154 5.05 3.27 -2.76
N VAL A 155 4.37 2.31 -3.38
CA VAL A 155 4.87 1.62 -4.59
C VAL A 155 5.04 2.59 -5.75
N SER A 156 4.02 3.40 -6.06
CA SER A 156 4.08 4.37 -7.15
C SER A 156 5.09 5.49 -6.91
N ALA A 157 5.43 5.81 -5.66
CA ALA A 157 6.44 6.81 -5.31
C ALA A 157 7.86 6.26 -5.35
N LEU A 158 8.08 5.08 -4.76
CA LEU A 158 9.41 4.60 -4.39
C LEU A 158 9.85 3.31 -5.10
N LEU A 159 8.99 2.68 -5.91
CA LEU A 159 9.35 1.51 -6.72
C LEU A 159 9.27 1.82 -8.21
N ASN A 160 10.04 1.06 -8.98
CA ASN A 160 9.82 0.97 -10.41
C ASN A 160 8.57 0.15 -10.73
N GLU A 161 7.90 0.49 -11.82
CA GLU A 161 6.61 -0.10 -12.19
C GLU A 161 6.69 -1.60 -12.54
N ASN A 162 7.88 -2.09 -12.87
CA ASN A 162 8.08 -3.50 -13.21
C ASN A 162 8.18 -4.36 -11.95
N MET A 163 7.17 -5.20 -11.73
CA MET A 163 7.18 -6.17 -10.63
C MET A 163 8.25 -7.26 -10.79
N LEU A 164 8.44 -7.76 -12.02
CA LEU A 164 9.46 -8.76 -12.32
C LEU A 164 10.57 -8.16 -13.20
N PRO A 165 11.80 -8.72 -13.14
CA PRO A 165 12.90 -8.29 -14.00
C PRO A 165 12.49 -8.26 -15.47
N GLY A 166 12.84 -7.17 -16.16
CA GLY A 166 12.54 -6.99 -17.59
C GLY A 166 11.05 -6.88 -17.93
N GLY A 167 10.16 -6.70 -16.94
CA GLY A 167 8.71 -6.64 -17.19
C GLY A 167 8.10 -7.99 -17.54
N ALA A 168 8.74 -9.10 -17.13
CA ALA A 168 8.30 -10.47 -17.47
C ALA A 168 6.87 -10.79 -17.02
N GLN A 169 6.32 -10.06 -16.04
CA GLN A 169 4.95 -10.22 -15.59
C GLN A 169 3.90 -9.85 -16.65
N LYS A 170 4.29 -9.20 -17.75
CA LYS A 170 3.40 -8.93 -18.90
C LYS A 170 2.93 -10.22 -19.60
N TYR A 171 3.67 -11.32 -19.45
CA TYR A 171 3.32 -12.60 -20.06
C TYR A 171 2.40 -13.44 -19.14
N ARG A 172 1.23 -13.82 -19.65
CA ARG A 172 0.26 -14.67 -18.93
C ARG A 172 0.86 -15.95 -18.35
N LEU A 173 1.73 -16.62 -19.12
CA LEU A 173 2.38 -17.85 -18.67
C LEU A 173 3.27 -17.62 -17.44
N VAL A 174 3.97 -16.47 -17.39
CA VAL A 174 4.80 -16.09 -16.25
C VAL A 174 3.93 -15.82 -15.03
N ARG A 175 2.86 -15.02 -15.17
CA ARG A 175 1.93 -14.74 -14.06
C ARG A 175 1.29 -16.01 -13.51
N SER A 176 0.82 -16.87 -14.40
CA SER A 176 0.18 -18.14 -14.03
C SER A 176 1.16 -19.11 -13.34
N ALA A 177 2.42 -19.17 -13.80
CA ALA A 177 3.46 -19.98 -13.17
C ALA A 177 3.83 -19.45 -11.77
N ALA A 178 4.02 -18.14 -11.63
CA ALA A 178 4.26 -17.49 -10.34
C ALA A 178 3.08 -17.69 -9.37
N GLY A 179 1.84 -17.58 -9.86
CA GLY A 179 0.66 -17.85 -9.05
C GLY A 179 0.63 -19.30 -8.55
N ARG A 180 0.92 -20.27 -9.43
CA ARG A 180 1.01 -21.69 -9.03
C ARG A 180 2.08 -21.95 -7.98
N SER A 181 3.24 -21.28 -8.03
CA SER A 181 4.28 -21.46 -7.00
C SER A 181 3.85 -20.94 -5.63
N LEU A 182 2.94 -19.95 -5.59
CA LEU A 182 2.41 -19.35 -4.35
C LEU A 182 1.11 -20.01 -3.85
N ALA A 183 0.50 -20.90 -4.65
CA ALA A 183 -0.85 -21.41 -4.38
C ALA A 183 -0.99 -22.10 -3.01
N ARG A 184 0.03 -22.85 -2.56
CA ARG A 184 0.00 -23.50 -1.24
C ARG A 184 -0.04 -22.47 -0.11
N THR A 185 0.76 -21.41 -0.22
CA THR A 185 0.84 -20.38 0.82
C THR A 185 -0.41 -19.50 0.82
N VAL A 186 -0.86 -19.07 -0.35
CA VAL A 186 -2.05 -18.19 -0.48
C VAL A 186 -3.34 -18.88 -0.02
N ARG A 187 -3.45 -20.20 -0.15
CA ARG A 187 -4.64 -20.97 0.28
C ARG A 187 -4.58 -21.44 1.73
N ARG A 188 -3.48 -21.17 2.44
CA ARG A 188 -3.35 -21.54 3.85
C ARG A 188 -4.19 -20.59 4.70
N GLU A 189 -4.86 -21.13 5.71
CA GLU A 189 -5.50 -20.31 6.74
C GLU A 189 -4.45 -19.64 7.62
N VAL A 190 -4.59 -18.33 7.81
CA VAL A 190 -3.72 -17.52 8.64
C VAL A 190 -4.52 -17.00 9.84
N PRO A 191 -4.16 -17.35 11.09
CA PRO A 191 -4.87 -16.84 12.25
C PRO A 191 -4.62 -15.34 12.44
N PRO A 192 -5.65 -14.56 12.81
CA PRO A 192 -5.46 -13.16 13.15
C PRO A 192 -4.57 -12.96 14.39
N GLY A 193 -3.85 -11.84 14.43
CA GLY A 193 -3.17 -11.31 15.61
C GLY A 193 -1.66 -11.56 15.69
N GLU A 194 -1.11 -12.53 14.96
CA GLU A 194 0.32 -12.89 15.09
C GLU A 194 1.28 -11.75 14.68
N SER A 195 0.87 -10.84 13.79
CA SER A 195 1.75 -9.71 13.43
C SER A 195 1.78 -8.59 14.47
N LEU A 196 0.85 -8.57 15.42
CA LEU A 196 0.72 -7.48 16.38
C LEU A 196 1.91 -7.40 17.34
N GLU A 197 2.55 -8.54 17.64
CA GLU A 197 3.76 -8.60 18.46
C GLU A 197 4.97 -7.91 17.82
N LEU A 198 4.94 -7.68 16.50
CA LEU A 198 6.01 -7.03 15.75
C LEU A 198 5.87 -5.50 15.74
N LEU A 199 4.70 -4.96 16.11
CA LEU A 199 4.41 -3.53 16.02
C LEU A 199 5.38 -2.71 16.88
N ARG A 200 5.84 -1.59 16.32
CA ARG A 200 6.74 -0.64 17.00
C ARG A 200 6.09 0.69 17.35
N THR A 201 4.82 0.83 17.01
CA THR A 201 3.96 1.97 17.33
C THR A 201 2.59 1.44 17.76
N SER A 202 1.87 2.26 18.50
CA SER A 202 0.50 1.98 18.92
C SER A 202 -0.29 3.27 18.82
N GLY A 203 -1.53 3.19 18.34
CA GLY A 203 -2.40 4.35 18.20
C GLY A 203 -3.82 4.05 18.66
N THR A 204 -4.70 5.04 18.47
CA THR A 204 -6.13 4.86 18.72
C THR A 204 -6.77 4.10 17.57
N GLU A 205 -7.43 2.98 17.89
CA GLU A 205 -8.15 2.18 16.90
C GLU A 205 -9.36 2.92 16.33
N PRO A 206 -9.62 2.79 15.02
CA PRO A 206 -10.80 3.40 14.42
C PRO A 206 -12.06 2.57 14.74
N ALA A 207 -13.21 3.24 14.81
CA ALA A 207 -14.47 2.61 15.21
C ALA A 207 -14.89 1.44 14.30
N TRP A 208 -14.57 1.48 13.01
CA TRP A 208 -14.94 0.43 12.04
C TRP A 208 -14.18 -0.89 12.23
N ALA A 209 -13.12 -0.91 13.05
CA ALA A 209 -12.33 -2.11 13.35
C ALA A 209 -11.90 -2.22 14.82
N ALA A 210 -12.55 -1.49 15.73
CA ALA A 210 -12.23 -1.51 17.14
C ALA A 210 -12.31 -2.92 17.73
N GLY A 211 -11.30 -3.30 18.52
CA GLY A 211 -11.16 -4.62 19.13
C GLY A 211 -10.72 -5.73 18.18
N THR A 212 -10.31 -5.40 16.95
CA THR A 212 -9.81 -6.37 15.97
C THR A 212 -8.33 -6.17 15.68
N ALA A 213 -7.64 -7.23 15.25
CA ALA A 213 -6.23 -7.13 14.85
C ALA A 213 -6.00 -6.13 13.71
N VAL A 214 -6.98 -5.98 12.81
CA VAL A 214 -6.94 -4.95 11.75
C VAL A 214 -6.94 -3.55 12.34
N GLY A 215 -7.79 -3.29 13.34
CA GLY A 215 -7.88 -1.98 14.00
C GLY A 215 -6.57 -1.60 14.68
N THR A 216 -5.97 -2.53 15.43
CA THR A 216 -4.67 -2.35 16.07
C THR A 216 -3.57 -2.08 15.04
N ALA A 217 -3.52 -2.86 13.95
CA ALA A 217 -2.51 -2.71 12.91
C ALA A 217 -2.66 -1.40 12.12
N TYR A 218 -3.89 -0.99 11.79
CA TYR A 218 -4.18 0.28 11.13
C TYR A 218 -3.73 1.46 12.00
N ALA A 219 -4.08 1.44 13.28
CA ALA A 219 -3.68 2.48 14.22
C ALA A 219 -2.15 2.60 14.33
N ALA A 220 -1.44 1.47 14.42
CA ALA A 220 0.01 1.46 14.46
C ALA A 220 0.66 2.02 13.18
N LEU A 221 0.18 1.61 12.00
CA LEU A 221 0.63 2.17 10.72
C LEU A 221 0.39 3.68 10.66
N ARG A 222 -0.80 4.12 11.05
CA ARG A 222 -1.18 5.53 11.05
C ARG A 222 -0.23 6.37 11.91
N GLU A 223 0.01 5.96 13.15
CA GLU A 223 0.96 6.63 14.04
C GLU A 223 2.39 6.65 13.46
N ALA A 224 2.86 5.52 12.90
CA ALA A 224 4.18 5.45 12.30
C ALA A 224 4.35 6.40 11.10
N ALA A 225 3.31 6.53 10.28
CA ALA A 225 3.30 7.41 9.11
C ALA A 225 3.17 8.89 9.50
N LEU A 226 2.38 9.21 10.54
CA LEU A 226 2.22 10.57 11.05
C LEU A 226 3.51 11.15 11.62
N MET A 227 4.46 10.33 12.08
CA MET A 227 5.81 10.79 12.47
C MET A 227 6.54 11.56 11.35
N GLY A 228 6.24 11.28 10.08
CA GLY A 228 6.84 12.00 8.95
C GLY A 228 6.48 13.49 8.91
N ALA A 229 5.43 13.92 9.61
CA ALA A 229 5.11 15.34 9.79
C ALA A 229 6.27 16.12 10.45
N GLY A 230 7.11 15.47 11.26
CA GLY A 230 8.27 16.10 11.89
C GLY A 230 9.36 16.54 10.91
N LEU A 231 9.27 16.15 9.64
CA LEU A 231 10.17 16.56 8.56
C LEU A 231 9.73 17.84 7.85
N LEU A 232 8.62 18.44 8.29
CA LEU A 232 7.98 19.60 7.69
C LEU A 232 7.85 20.74 8.70
N SER A 233 7.86 21.98 8.20
CA SER A 233 7.48 23.15 9.00
C SER A 233 6.00 23.11 9.38
N GLU A 234 5.55 23.98 10.29
CA GLU A 234 4.12 24.13 10.61
C GLU A 234 3.30 24.53 9.38
N ASP A 235 3.80 25.50 8.61
CA ASP A 235 3.14 26.00 7.40
C ASP A 235 3.04 24.91 6.32
N ASP A 236 4.12 24.15 6.10
CA ASP A 236 4.13 23.03 5.15
C ASP A 236 3.15 21.94 5.57
N ARG A 237 3.07 21.61 6.88
CA ARG A 237 2.10 20.64 7.39
C ARG A 237 0.67 21.10 7.17
N ALA A 238 0.38 22.37 7.45
CA ALA A 238 -0.94 22.96 7.25
C ALA A 238 -1.32 22.97 5.75
N LEU A 239 -0.38 23.33 4.88
CA LEU A 239 -0.55 23.29 3.43
C LEU A 239 -0.89 21.87 2.94
N VAL A 240 -0.11 20.86 3.35
CA VAL A 240 -0.35 19.46 2.95
C VAL A 240 -1.75 19.02 3.35
N ARG A 241 -2.12 19.21 4.63
CA ARG A 241 -3.43 18.79 5.15
C ARG A 241 -4.57 19.50 4.45
N LYS A 242 -4.47 20.82 4.26
CA LYS A 242 -5.50 21.61 3.58
C LYS A 242 -5.69 21.15 2.14
N THR A 243 -4.62 21.05 1.36
CA THR A 243 -4.71 20.64 -0.05
C THR A 243 -5.23 19.21 -0.21
N VAL A 244 -4.87 18.29 0.68
CA VAL A 244 -5.43 16.93 0.67
C VAL A 244 -6.91 16.94 1.07
N ALA A 245 -7.32 17.73 2.06
CA ALA A 245 -8.72 17.85 2.48
C ALA A 245 -9.63 18.47 1.40
N ASP A 246 -9.10 19.45 0.66
CA ASP A 246 -9.75 20.06 -0.50
C ASP A 246 -9.86 19.08 -1.69
N HIS A 247 -9.10 17.98 -1.66
CA HIS A 247 -9.27 16.82 -2.53
C HIS A 247 -10.12 15.74 -1.87
N ASP A 248 -10.69 14.82 -2.67
CA ASP A 248 -11.43 13.66 -2.15
C ASP A 248 -10.51 12.48 -1.79
N GLY A 249 -9.19 12.62 -1.97
CA GLY A 249 -8.18 11.60 -1.71
C GLY A 249 -8.14 10.45 -2.73
N VAL A 250 -9.07 10.38 -3.69
CA VAL A 250 -9.17 9.28 -4.68
C VAL A 250 -8.99 9.80 -6.10
N ALA A 251 -9.48 10.99 -6.40
CA ALA A 251 -9.35 11.64 -7.68
C ALA A 251 -7.89 12.00 -7.95
N HIS A 252 -7.48 11.79 -9.21
CA HIS A 252 -6.16 12.21 -9.67
C HIS A 252 -6.19 13.71 -9.94
N PRO A 253 -5.21 14.48 -9.45
CA PRO A 253 -5.18 15.91 -9.66
C PRO A 253 -4.98 16.26 -11.15
N PRO A 254 -5.33 17.50 -11.57
CA PRO A 254 -5.10 17.99 -12.92
C PRO A 254 -3.65 17.78 -13.39
N LEU A 255 -3.43 17.78 -14.71
CA LEU A 255 -2.08 17.68 -15.26
C LEU A 255 -1.22 18.92 -14.94
N SER A 256 -1.84 20.07 -14.69
CA SER A 256 -1.14 21.27 -14.25
C SER A 256 -0.48 21.07 -12.88
N ALA A 257 0.61 21.79 -12.64
CA ALA A 257 1.36 21.76 -11.39
C ALA A 257 0.96 22.89 -10.43
N GLU A 258 -0.09 23.66 -10.72
CA GLU A 258 -0.50 24.87 -9.98
C GLU A 258 -0.90 24.59 -8.52
N TRP A 259 -1.31 23.36 -8.21
CA TRP A 259 -1.68 22.92 -6.87
C TRP A 259 -0.45 22.50 -6.02
N LEU A 260 0.73 22.38 -6.64
CA LEU A 260 1.95 22.03 -5.93
C LEU A 260 2.67 23.31 -5.51
N PRO A 261 3.21 23.36 -4.28
CA PRO A 261 4.08 24.46 -3.90
C PRO A 261 5.37 24.45 -4.73
N ASP A 262 6.05 25.60 -4.69
CA ASP A 262 7.35 25.75 -5.33
C ASP A 262 8.35 24.73 -4.76
N ARG A 263 9.18 24.21 -5.66
CA ARG A 263 10.11 23.12 -5.36
C ARG A 263 11.24 23.58 -4.44
N GLU A 264 11.70 24.81 -4.56
CA GLU A 264 12.82 25.34 -3.76
C GLU A 264 12.32 25.96 -2.46
N GLU A 265 11.13 26.56 -2.46
CA GLU A 265 10.57 27.18 -1.25
C GLU A 265 9.99 26.15 -0.26
N SER A 266 9.24 25.14 -0.74
CA SER A 266 8.61 24.12 0.11
C SER A 266 8.80 22.69 -0.46
N PRO A 267 10.04 22.22 -0.63
CA PRO A 267 10.33 20.90 -1.21
C PRO A 267 9.69 19.75 -0.43
N GLY A 268 9.58 19.89 0.90
CA GLY A 268 8.99 18.87 1.77
C GLY A 268 7.47 18.74 1.54
N ALA A 269 6.74 19.86 1.60
CA ALA A 269 5.31 19.86 1.30
C ALA A 269 5.02 19.35 -0.11
N ARG A 270 5.84 19.73 -1.09
CA ARG A 270 5.73 19.24 -2.47
C ARG A 270 5.82 17.73 -2.55
N LEU A 271 6.82 17.10 -1.94
CA LEU A 271 6.97 15.65 -1.93
C LEU A 271 5.82 14.94 -1.21
N ALA A 272 5.37 15.45 -0.06
CA ALA A 272 4.23 14.88 0.66
C ALA A 272 2.94 14.95 -0.17
N LEU A 273 2.68 16.07 -0.84
CA LEU A 273 1.52 16.26 -1.71
C LEU A 273 1.57 15.37 -2.95
N LEU A 274 2.74 15.23 -3.57
CA LEU A 274 2.93 14.28 -4.66
C LEU A 274 2.69 12.84 -4.16
N ALA A 275 3.25 12.43 -3.03
CA ALA A 275 3.03 11.10 -2.46
C ALA A 275 1.54 10.83 -2.15
N ALA A 276 0.81 11.85 -1.70
CA ALA A 276 -0.61 11.79 -1.37
C ALA A 276 -1.52 11.68 -2.62
N LEU A 277 -1.30 12.50 -3.64
CA LEU A 277 -2.27 12.72 -4.72
C LEU A 277 -1.79 12.25 -6.10
N ALA A 278 -0.48 12.22 -6.33
CA ALA A 278 0.10 11.84 -7.62
C ALA A 278 1.50 11.21 -7.48
N PRO A 279 1.65 10.10 -6.75
CA PRO A 279 2.96 9.55 -6.35
C PRO A 279 3.85 9.18 -7.55
N TYR A 280 3.22 8.79 -8.65
CA TYR A 280 3.89 8.49 -9.93
C TYR A 280 4.60 9.71 -10.55
N ARG A 281 4.25 10.94 -10.15
CA ARG A 281 4.85 12.18 -10.66
C ARG A 281 6.08 12.65 -9.88
N ILE A 282 6.49 11.96 -8.81
CA ILE A 282 7.72 12.31 -8.07
C ILE A 282 8.94 12.15 -8.97
N THR A 283 9.75 13.19 -9.09
CA THR A 283 10.96 13.19 -9.92
C THR A 283 12.25 13.18 -9.08
N GLU A 284 13.39 12.90 -9.73
CA GLU A 284 14.70 13.07 -9.08
C GLU A 284 14.95 14.52 -8.65
N GLU A 285 14.40 15.51 -9.37
CA GLU A 285 14.52 16.92 -9.04
C GLU A 285 13.77 17.25 -7.74
N ASP A 286 12.55 16.73 -7.57
CA ASP A 286 11.78 16.94 -6.35
C ASP A 286 12.50 16.33 -5.13
N VAL A 287 13.05 15.13 -5.29
CA VAL A 287 13.84 14.49 -4.21
C VAL A 287 15.13 15.26 -3.95
N ARG A 288 15.84 15.71 -4.99
CA ARG A 288 17.11 16.44 -4.85
C ARG A 288 16.91 17.79 -4.14
N ALA A 289 15.84 18.52 -4.45
CA ALA A 289 15.53 19.79 -3.81
C ALA A 289 15.27 19.63 -2.30
N TRP A 290 14.64 18.52 -1.89
CA TRP A 290 14.40 18.24 -0.48
C TRP A 290 15.61 17.63 0.25
N ARG A 291 16.45 16.89 -0.47
CA ARG A 291 17.49 16.06 0.14
C ARG A 291 18.66 16.90 0.62
N THR A 292 18.99 16.75 1.90
CA THR A 292 20.15 17.36 2.56
C THR A 292 21.00 16.27 3.22
N PRO A 293 22.22 16.56 3.70
CA PRO A 293 23.00 15.58 4.48
C PRO A 293 22.27 15.01 5.72
N ARG A 294 21.23 15.71 6.22
CA ARG A 294 20.39 15.25 7.34
C ARG A 294 19.16 14.45 6.89
N HIS A 295 18.77 14.51 5.62
CA HIS A 295 17.61 13.81 5.07
C HIS A 295 18.03 12.52 4.36
N THR A 296 17.99 11.41 5.09
CA THR A 296 18.38 10.06 4.64
C THR A 296 17.21 9.32 3.98
N ASP A 297 17.42 8.07 3.53
CA ASP A 297 16.35 7.21 3.01
C ASP A 297 15.24 6.99 4.04
N HIS A 298 15.61 6.81 5.32
CA HIS A 298 14.67 6.79 6.45
C HIS A 298 13.73 8.00 6.45
N CYS A 299 14.28 9.21 6.26
CA CYS A 299 13.48 10.43 6.21
C CYS A 299 12.58 10.46 4.97
N LEU A 300 13.08 10.08 3.78
CA LEU A 300 12.30 10.09 2.55
C LEU A 300 11.11 9.12 2.63
N VAL A 301 11.32 7.94 3.19
CA VAL A 301 10.28 6.94 3.42
C VAL A 301 9.22 7.49 4.39
N HIS A 302 9.62 8.14 5.49
CA HIS A 302 8.68 8.77 6.41
C HIS A 302 7.89 9.92 5.78
N LEU A 303 8.52 10.79 4.99
CA LEU A 303 7.83 11.89 4.33
C LEU A 303 6.82 11.38 3.29
N THR A 304 7.21 10.35 2.53
CA THR A 304 6.32 9.70 1.55
C THR A 304 5.16 9.01 2.25
N ALA A 305 5.42 8.29 3.34
CA ALA A 305 4.39 7.64 4.16
C ALA A 305 3.44 8.67 4.79
N TYR A 306 3.93 9.83 5.22
CA TYR A 306 3.10 10.93 5.72
C TYR A 306 2.11 11.42 4.66
N GLY A 307 2.59 11.68 3.45
CA GLY A 307 1.70 12.02 2.32
C GLY A 307 0.67 10.92 2.05
N ALA A 308 1.12 9.67 1.99
CA ALA A 308 0.25 8.53 1.74
C ALA A 308 -0.84 8.35 2.82
N ILE A 309 -0.48 8.41 4.11
CA ILE A 309 -1.44 8.26 5.20
C ILE A 309 -2.41 9.44 5.29
N THR A 310 -1.96 10.67 4.99
CA THR A 310 -2.85 11.85 4.99
C THR A 310 -3.97 11.68 3.96
N ALA A 311 -3.66 11.12 2.77
CA ALA A 311 -4.69 10.79 1.79
C ALA A 311 -5.61 9.64 2.26
N VAL A 312 -5.07 8.65 2.96
CA VAL A 312 -5.85 7.52 3.50
C VAL A 312 -6.79 7.97 4.61
N GLU A 313 -6.36 8.82 5.54
CA GLU A 313 -7.21 9.44 6.57
C GLU A 313 -8.34 10.24 5.91
N ARG A 314 -8.02 11.03 4.87
CA ARG A 314 -9.04 11.77 4.13
C ARG A 314 -10.08 10.88 3.46
N ILE A 315 -9.68 9.71 2.97
CA ILE A 315 -10.60 8.71 2.41
C ILE A 315 -11.45 8.10 3.53
N GLU A 316 -10.82 7.71 4.65
CA GLU A 316 -11.49 7.12 5.82
C GLU A 316 -12.58 8.04 6.40
N GLU A 317 -12.31 9.34 6.51
CA GLU A 317 -13.25 10.36 6.99
C GLU A 317 -14.55 10.46 6.17
N GLN A 318 -14.58 9.90 4.95
CA GLN A 318 -15.72 9.94 4.06
C GLN A 318 -16.61 8.67 4.14
N LEU A 319 -16.27 7.70 5.01
CA LEU A 319 -16.86 6.34 5.03
C LEU A 319 -17.91 6.07 6.11
#